data_AF-A0A350C8S5-F1
#
_entry.id   AF-A0A350C8S5-F1
#
_cell.length_a   1.000
_cell.length_b   1.000
_cell.length_c   1.000
_cell.angle_alpha   90.00
_cell.angle_beta   90.00
_cell.angle_gamma   90.00
#
_symmetry.space_group_name_H-M   'P 1'
#
loop_
_entity.id
_entity.type
_entity.pdbx_description
1 polymer ?
#
loop_
_entity_poly.entity_id
_entity_poly.type
_entity_poly.pdbx_seq_one_letter_code
_entity_poly.pdbx_strand_id
1 'polypeptide(L)'
;MDHLAARPRHDFTTISVFVQDLDHPNEFLLTLLDAFHTRHPSVFRTVFHQASDWLRPLLDRFQSVEVPGFKVALREKLSTAPDAWKQLGNDHFFSIVRQSPLKLLFIVDEFPDLLVNMARNHPRLVSEFLAWYRGHCLRPGPRNDNIRWLLGGSVNLSSTLDALGDIDLINQFHDSSLPVLTRAQVEEFVQRMLSERQVPFQRQVPGAVAEVLGRPVPYFLQMITQNLYRLWKREKRGLVPADVRASFNDLVVSSAARDKLQHFYSRIQAYYTEPRRSAAYDLLAALSLSPNGLPRTRLWQRFEAVLNAGGIADPEHSRRQLFNRLLQDLENDFYIAEIAAERKQNPRYDFASGLLKAWWCKYYA
;
A
#
# COMPACT_ATOMS: atom_id res chain seq x y z
N MET A 1 2.23 8.63 -4.72
CA MET A 1 3.46 8.57 -5.54
C MET A 1 3.56 9.70 -6.57
N ASP A 2 2.44 10.21 -7.09
CA ASP A 2 2.37 11.19 -8.20
C ASP A 2 3.21 12.47 -8.02
N HIS A 3 3.34 12.99 -6.80
CA HIS A 3 4.16 14.18 -6.56
C HIS A 3 5.63 13.95 -6.93
N LEU A 4 6.18 12.77 -6.60
CA LEU A 4 7.55 12.40 -6.97
C LEU A 4 7.67 12.16 -8.47
N ALA A 5 6.65 11.52 -9.06
CA ALA A 5 6.60 11.30 -10.50
C ALA A 5 6.60 12.62 -11.30
N ALA A 6 5.89 13.64 -10.80
CA ALA A 6 5.74 14.95 -11.44
C ALA A 6 6.90 15.92 -11.16
N ARG A 7 7.69 15.69 -10.11
CA ARG A 7 8.80 16.58 -9.70
C ARG A 7 10.06 15.77 -9.37
N PRO A 8 10.61 15.03 -10.34
CA PRO A 8 11.85 14.31 -10.12
C PRO A 8 13.01 15.27 -9.83
N ARG A 9 14.03 14.78 -9.14
CA ARG A 9 15.25 15.52 -8.80
C ARG A 9 16.47 14.80 -9.36
N HIS A 10 17.62 15.48 -9.39
CA HIS A 10 18.91 14.90 -9.79
C HIS A 10 18.91 14.29 -11.21
N ASP A 11 18.16 14.92 -12.12
CA ASP A 11 18.03 14.56 -13.54
C ASP A 11 17.42 13.18 -13.81
N PHE A 12 16.77 12.58 -12.80
CA PHE A 12 16.03 11.35 -13.00
C PHE A 12 14.77 11.60 -13.84
N THR A 13 14.52 10.71 -14.79
CA THR A 13 13.20 10.58 -15.42
C THR A 13 12.45 9.44 -14.75
N THR A 14 11.16 9.64 -14.49
CA THR A 14 10.33 8.69 -13.77
C THR A 14 9.60 7.76 -14.72
N ILE A 15 9.58 6.46 -14.40
CA ILE A 15 8.69 5.48 -15.02
C ILE A 15 7.80 4.94 -13.90
N SER A 16 6.52 5.28 -13.92
CA SER A 16 5.58 4.91 -12.86
C SER A 16 4.63 3.83 -13.34
N VAL A 17 4.49 2.75 -12.57
CA VAL A 17 3.60 1.63 -12.87
C VAL A 17 2.81 1.23 -11.63
N PHE A 18 1.57 0.81 -11.84
CA PHE A 18 0.69 0.25 -10.82
C PHE A 18 0.54 -1.25 -11.11
N VAL A 19 0.89 -2.11 -10.15
CA VAL A 19 1.06 -3.56 -10.40
C VAL A 19 0.15 -4.45 -9.56
N GLN A 20 -0.86 -3.87 -8.91
CA GLN A 20 -1.76 -4.58 -7.98
C GLN A 20 -2.42 -5.83 -8.57
N ASP A 21 -2.87 -5.77 -9.82
CA ASP A 21 -3.63 -6.85 -10.47
C ASP A 21 -2.75 -7.86 -11.22
N LEU A 22 -1.44 -7.65 -11.22
CA LEU A 22 -0.49 -8.51 -11.93
C LEU A 22 -0.14 -9.72 -11.05
N ASP A 23 0.14 -10.86 -11.68
CA ASP A 23 0.54 -12.09 -10.97
C ASP A 23 1.76 -12.80 -11.58
N HIS A 24 2.29 -12.29 -12.71
CA HIS A 24 3.37 -12.94 -13.45
C HIS A 24 4.52 -11.97 -13.83
N PRO A 25 5.80 -12.38 -13.75
CA PRO A 25 6.96 -11.54 -14.10
C PRO A 25 6.94 -10.95 -15.52
N ASN A 26 6.44 -11.72 -16.50
CA ASN A 26 6.24 -11.24 -17.87
C ASN A 26 5.32 -10.00 -17.93
N GLU A 27 4.23 -10.00 -17.18
CA GLU A 27 3.29 -8.87 -17.17
C GLU A 27 3.88 -7.65 -16.47
N PHE A 28 4.63 -7.88 -15.40
CA PHE A 28 5.39 -6.82 -14.73
C PHE A 28 6.36 -6.13 -15.69
N LEU A 29 7.19 -6.90 -16.41
CA LEU A 29 8.15 -6.34 -17.37
C LEU A 29 7.44 -5.63 -18.53
N LEU A 30 6.36 -6.21 -19.06
CA LEU A 30 5.55 -5.56 -20.09
C LEU A 30 5.00 -4.21 -19.64
N THR A 31 4.50 -4.13 -18.41
CA THR A 31 3.95 -2.90 -17.85
C THR A 31 5.03 -1.83 -17.71
N LEU A 32 6.24 -2.21 -17.27
CA LEU A 32 7.40 -1.32 -17.24
C LEU A 32 7.80 -0.83 -18.63
N LEU A 33 7.88 -1.75 -19.60
CA LEU A 33 8.25 -1.45 -20.99
C LEU A 33 7.23 -0.51 -21.66
N ASP A 34 5.95 -0.69 -21.39
CA ASP A 34 4.88 0.16 -21.92
C ASP A 34 4.95 1.59 -21.38
N ALA A 35 5.13 1.72 -20.07
CA ALA A 35 5.33 3.01 -19.42
C ALA A 35 6.63 3.69 -19.89
N PHE A 36 7.69 2.91 -20.10
CA PHE A 36 8.95 3.40 -20.65
C PHE A 36 8.83 3.88 -22.10
N HIS A 37 8.20 3.10 -22.97
CA HIS A 37 7.96 3.46 -24.38
C HIS A 37 7.28 4.81 -24.52
N THR A 38 6.26 5.06 -23.69
CA THR A 38 5.49 6.31 -23.70
C THR A 38 6.37 7.53 -23.40
N ARG A 39 7.41 7.37 -22.56
CA ARG A 39 8.33 8.45 -22.15
C ARG A 39 9.56 8.55 -23.06
N HIS A 40 10.06 7.43 -23.55
CA HIS A 40 11.35 7.33 -24.26
C HIS A 40 11.24 6.44 -25.51
N PRO A 41 10.45 6.83 -26.52
CA PRO A 41 10.19 5.99 -27.70
C PRO A 41 11.46 5.69 -28.51
N SER A 42 12.41 6.64 -28.59
CA SER A 42 13.67 6.45 -29.32
C SER A 42 14.56 5.38 -28.69
N VAL A 43 14.76 5.43 -27.37
CA VAL A 43 15.55 4.43 -26.64
C VAL A 43 14.83 3.08 -26.63
N PHE A 44 13.50 3.09 -26.52
CA PHE A 44 12.70 1.87 -26.64
C PHE A 44 12.90 1.19 -28.00
N ARG A 45 12.88 1.94 -29.11
CA ARG A 45 13.20 1.38 -30.44
C ARG A 45 14.59 0.74 -30.44
N THR A 46 15.61 1.37 -29.84
CA THR A 46 16.95 0.77 -29.71
C THR A 46 16.91 -0.53 -28.91
N VAL A 47 16.16 -0.58 -27.80
CA VAL A 47 15.98 -1.80 -26.99
C VAL A 47 15.49 -2.96 -27.83
N PHE A 48 14.49 -2.72 -28.67
CA PHE A 48 13.90 -3.78 -29.49
C PHE A 48 14.70 -4.08 -30.75
N HIS A 49 15.31 -3.10 -31.41
CA HIS A 49 16.19 -3.37 -32.57
C HIS A 49 17.42 -4.18 -32.22
N GLN A 50 17.95 -4.00 -31.00
CA GLN A 50 19.04 -4.80 -30.47
C GLN A 50 18.56 -6.07 -29.77
N ALA A 51 17.25 -6.31 -29.71
CA ALA A 51 16.69 -7.51 -29.11
C ALA A 51 17.07 -8.77 -29.89
N SER A 52 17.34 -9.83 -29.13
CA SER A 52 17.72 -11.17 -29.61
C SER A 52 16.85 -11.72 -30.73
N ASP A 53 17.41 -12.66 -31.50
CA ASP A 53 16.79 -13.30 -32.66
C ASP A 53 15.35 -13.78 -32.44
N TRP A 54 14.99 -14.18 -31.22
CA TRP A 54 13.63 -14.61 -30.93
C TRP A 54 12.60 -13.48 -31.09
N LEU A 55 12.93 -12.19 -30.91
CA LEU A 55 12.00 -11.06 -31.12
C LEU A 55 11.99 -10.52 -32.55
N ARG A 56 13.01 -10.82 -33.37
CA ARG A 56 13.11 -10.35 -34.77
C ARG A 56 11.87 -10.62 -35.62
N PRO A 57 11.25 -11.82 -35.61
CA PRO A 57 10.05 -12.09 -36.41
C PRO A 57 8.88 -11.15 -36.09
N LEU A 58 8.83 -10.65 -34.86
CA LEU A 58 7.79 -9.74 -34.41
C LEU A 58 8.08 -8.31 -34.89
N LEU A 59 9.34 -7.89 -34.88
CA LEU A 59 9.78 -6.60 -35.42
C LEU A 59 9.60 -6.53 -36.94
N ASP A 60 9.96 -7.60 -37.64
CA ASP A 60 9.80 -7.71 -39.09
C ASP A 60 8.32 -7.63 -39.50
N ARG A 61 7.42 -8.23 -38.69
CA ARG A 61 5.97 -8.21 -38.93
C ARG A 61 5.35 -6.82 -38.80
N PHE A 62 5.76 -6.04 -37.82
CA PHE A 62 5.10 -4.76 -37.52
C PHE A 62 5.84 -3.53 -38.05
N GLN A 63 7.08 -3.65 -38.52
CA GLN A 63 7.98 -2.58 -39.02
C GLN A 63 8.27 -1.44 -38.04
N SER A 64 7.40 -1.20 -37.06
CA SER A 64 7.53 -0.23 -35.97
C SER A 64 6.88 -0.80 -34.71
N VAL A 65 7.54 -0.55 -33.58
CA VAL A 65 7.07 -0.93 -32.24
C VAL A 65 5.92 -0.05 -31.73
N GLU A 66 5.61 1.04 -32.45
CA GLU A 66 4.52 1.97 -32.13
C GLU A 66 3.15 1.51 -32.65
N VAL A 67 3.12 0.47 -33.49
CA VAL A 67 1.86 -0.07 -34.02
C VAL A 67 1.08 -0.72 -32.87
N PRO A 68 -0.22 -0.41 -32.67
CA PRO A 68 -1.01 -0.99 -31.58
C PRO A 68 -0.97 -2.53 -31.52
N GLY A 69 -0.88 -3.20 -32.68
CA GLY A 69 -0.76 -4.66 -32.77
C GLY A 69 0.58 -5.23 -32.29
N PHE A 70 1.65 -4.44 -32.25
CA PHE A 70 2.97 -4.88 -31.77
C PHE A 70 2.92 -5.29 -30.29
N LYS A 71 2.27 -4.47 -29.45
CA LYS A 71 2.15 -4.73 -28.01
C LYS A 71 1.34 -6.00 -27.72
N VAL A 72 0.26 -6.21 -28.47
CA VAL A 72 -0.57 -7.42 -28.36
C VAL A 72 0.26 -8.66 -28.72
N ALA A 73 0.96 -8.62 -29.86
CA ALA A 73 1.81 -9.72 -30.28
C ALA A 73 2.96 -9.98 -29.30
N LEU A 74 3.55 -8.92 -28.72
CA LEU A 74 4.63 -9.07 -27.73
C LEU A 74 4.11 -9.76 -26.47
N ARG A 75 2.91 -9.38 -26.02
CA ARG A 75 2.24 -10.04 -24.89
C ARG A 75 2.00 -11.52 -25.19
N GLU A 76 1.38 -11.85 -26.32
CA GLU A 76 1.13 -13.25 -26.73
C GLU A 76 2.41 -14.07 -26.73
N LYS A 77 3.50 -13.51 -27.28
CA LYS A 77 4.79 -14.19 -27.36
C LYS A 77 5.40 -14.44 -25.97
N LEU A 78 5.33 -13.46 -25.08
CA LEU A 78 5.78 -13.61 -23.68
C LEU A 78 4.92 -14.63 -22.93
N SER A 79 3.61 -14.68 -23.18
CA SER A 79 2.73 -15.71 -22.58
C SER A 79 3.13 -17.13 -22.97
N THR A 80 3.71 -17.33 -24.16
CA THR A 80 4.20 -18.65 -24.61
C THR A 80 5.61 -19.01 -24.13
N ALA A 81 6.33 -18.07 -23.51
CA ALA A 81 7.71 -18.23 -23.09
C ALA A 81 7.88 -17.80 -21.62
N PRO A 82 7.74 -18.73 -20.65
CA PRO A 82 7.71 -18.42 -19.22
C PRO A 82 8.92 -17.65 -18.70
N ASP A 83 10.10 -17.86 -19.30
CA ASP A 83 11.37 -17.24 -18.91
C ASP A 83 11.78 -16.01 -19.74
N ALA A 84 10.94 -15.60 -20.69
CA ALA A 84 11.32 -14.55 -21.64
C ALA A 84 11.51 -13.18 -20.98
N TRP A 85 10.89 -12.92 -19.82
CA TRP A 85 11.15 -11.72 -19.01
C TRP A 85 12.61 -11.59 -18.60
N LYS A 86 13.32 -12.69 -18.30
CA LYS A 86 14.75 -12.62 -17.92
C LYS A 86 15.59 -12.17 -19.11
N GLN A 87 15.37 -12.76 -20.29
CA GLN A 87 16.12 -12.44 -21.50
C GLN A 87 15.82 -11.02 -21.98
N LEU A 88 14.54 -10.62 -22.01
CA LEU A 88 14.13 -9.28 -22.42
C LEU A 88 14.59 -8.22 -21.41
N GLY A 89 14.48 -8.51 -20.11
CA GLY A 89 14.90 -7.63 -19.04
C GLY A 89 16.42 -7.47 -18.96
N ASN A 90 17.15 -8.58 -18.78
CA ASN A 90 18.59 -8.60 -18.56
C ASN A 90 19.36 -8.13 -19.79
N ASP A 91 19.19 -8.85 -20.89
CA ASP A 91 20.12 -8.78 -22.02
C ASP A 91 19.87 -7.54 -22.87
N HIS A 92 18.66 -6.97 -22.77
CA HIS A 92 18.22 -5.89 -23.65
C HIS A 92 17.80 -4.66 -22.86
N PHE A 93 16.66 -4.70 -22.17
CA PHE A 93 16.07 -3.49 -21.61
C PHE A 93 17.03 -2.78 -20.63
N PHE A 94 17.45 -3.48 -19.57
CA PHE A 94 18.30 -2.84 -18.56
C PHE A 94 19.75 -2.65 -19.03
N SER A 95 20.26 -3.51 -19.90
CA SER A 95 21.59 -3.34 -20.52
C SER A 95 21.66 -2.04 -21.33
N ILE A 96 20.67 -1.81 -22.21
CA ILE A 96 20.64 -0.66 -23.12
C ILE A 96 20.34 0.64 -22.38
N VAL A 97 19.41 0.59 -21.40
CA VAL A 97 19.16 1.74 -20.53
C VAL A 97 20.43 2.17 -19.80
N ARG A 98 21.23 1.22 -19.27
CA ARG A 98 22.49 1.53 -18.56
C ARG A 98 23.60 2.07 -19.45
N GLN A 99 23.59 1.71 -20.73
CA GLN A 99 24.52 2.27 -21.73
C GLN A 99 24.08 3.66 -22.22
N SER A 100 22.84 4.05 -21.95
CA SER A 100 22.31 5.37 -22.29
C SER A 100 22.68 6.41 -21.20
N PRO A 101 22.66 7.72 -21.54
CA PRO A 101 22.84 8.78 -20.55
C PRO A 101 21.60 8.97 -19.64
N LEU A 102 20.53 8.20 -19.82
CA LEU A 102 19.30 8.34 -19.04
C LEU A 102 19.51 7.88 -17.60
N LYS A 103 19.07 8.72 -16.65
CA LYS A 103 18.87 8.33 -15.26
C LYS A 103 17.39 7.99 -15.07
N LEU A 104 17.07 6.76 -14.70
CA LEU A 104 15.69 6.30 -14.54
C LEU A 104 15.36 6.03 -13.08
N LEU A 105 14.21 6.53 -12.64
CA LEU A 105 13.57 6.17 -11.39
C LEU A 105 12.30 5.39 -11.70
N PHE A 106 12.33 4.09 -11.48
CA PHE A 106 11.13 3.25 -11.52
C PHE A 106 10.36 3.42 -10.22
N ILE A 107 9.11 3.85 -10.32
CA ILE A 107 8.17 3.91 -9.21
C ILE A 107 7.16 2.80 -9.42
N VAL A 108 7.23 1.76 -8.61
CA VAL A 108 6.36 0.58 -8.71
C VAL A 108 5.41 0.62 -7.52
N ASP A 109 4.13 0.88 -7.79
CA ASP A 109 3.11 1.00 -6.74
C ASP A 109 2.32 -0.31 -6.57
N GLU A 110 1.99 -0.63 -5.32
CA GLU A 110 1.41 -1.92 -4.88
C GLU A 110 2.25 -3.16 -5.22
N PHE A 111 3.57 -3.07 -5.06
CA PHE A 111 4.48 -4.21 -5.25
C PHE A 111 4.17 -5.43 -4.36
N PRO A 112 3.77 -5.28 -3.08
CA PRO A 112 3.38 -6.43 -2.26
C PRO A 112 2.20 -7.23 -2.83
N ASP A 113 1.20 -6.57 -3.43
CA ASP A 113 0.04 -7.25 -4.02
C ASP A 113 0.44 -8.12 -5.21
N LEU A 114 1.36 -7.65 -6.07
CA LEU A 114 1.97 -8.46 -7.14
C LEU A 114 2.58 -9.75 -6.58
N LEU A 115 3.32 -9.67 -5.48
CA LEU A 115 3.94 -10.85 -4.87
C LEU A 115 2.91 -11.78 -4.25
N VAL A 116 1.86 -11.25 -3.61
CA VAL A 116 0.76 -12.06 -3.06
C VAL A 116 0.04 -12.81 -4.17
N ASN A 117 -0.27 -12.15 -5.28
CA ASN A 117 -0.92 -12.77 -6.42
C ASN A 117 -0.02 -13.82 -7.08
N MET A 118 1.27 -13.50 -7.27
CA MET A 118 2.26 -14.46 -7.78
C MET A 118 2.42 -15.65 -6.85
N ALA A 119 2.45 -15.47 -5.53
CA ALA A 119 2.52 -16.56 -4.57
C ALA A 119 1.28 -17.46 -4.64
N ARG A 120 0.11 -16.88 -4.92
CA ARG A 120 -1.15 -17.63 -5.07
C ARG A 120 -1.22 -18.42 -6.37
N ASN A 121 -0.82 -17.82 -7.49
CA ASN A 121 -1.04 -18.38 -8.83
C ASN A 121 0.20 -19.08 -9.40
N HIS A 122 1.40 -18.59 -9.05
CA HIS A 122 2.69 -19.01 -9.56
C HIS A 122 3.78 -19.09 -8.47
N PRO A 123 3.59 -19.86 -7.39
CA PRO A 123 4.45 -19.82 -6.19
C PRO A 123 5.93 -20.04 -6.47
N ARG A 124 6.27 -20.88 -7.46
CA ARG A 124 7.66 -21.17 -7.83
C ARG A 124 8.39 -19.98 -8.46
N LEU A 125 7.67 -19.01 -8.99
CA LEU A 125 8.25 -17.84 -9.66
C LEU A 125 8.61 -16.72 -8.68
N VAL A 126 8.09 -16.72 -7.46
CA VAL A 126 8.29 -15.61 -6.50
C VAL A 126 9.77 -15.43 -6.16
N SER A 127 10.42 -16.50 -5.68
CA SER A 127 11.84 -16.45 -5.30
C SER A 127 12.73 -16.13 -6.50
N GLU A 128 12.38 -16.66 -7.67
CA GLU A 128 13.11 -16.40 -8.91
C GLU A 128 12.99 -14.96 -9.39
N PHE A 129 11.78 -14.40 -9.35
CA PHE A 129 11.50 -13.01 -9.66
C PHE A 129 12.23 -12.06 -8.72
N LEU A 130 12.18 -12.33 -7.41
CA LEU A 130 12.87 -11.51 -6.41
C LEU A 130 14.39 -11.59 -6.56
N ALA A 131 14.94 -12.78 -6.83
CA ALA A 131 16.37 -12.93 -7.09
C ALA A 131 16.82 -12.15 -8.34
N TRP A 132 16.05 -12.23 -9.43
CA TRP A 132 16.28 -11.44 -10.65
C TRP A 132 16.22 -9.94 -10.37
N TYR A 133 15.16 -9.48 -9.72
CA TYR A 133 14.95 -8.08 -9.37
C TYR A 133 16.08 -7.55 -8.46
N ARG A 134 16.47 -8.33 -7.44
CA ARG A 134 17.60 -8.02 -6.56
C ARG A 134 18.90 -7.88 -7.35
N GLY A 135 19.11 -8.73 -8.35
CA GLY A 135 20.24 -8.62 -9.28
C GLY A 135 20.32 -7.23 -9.93
N HIS A 136 19.19 -6.70 -10.41
CA HIS A 136 19.12 -5.37 -11.01
C HIS A 136 19.25 -4.21 -10.03
N CYS A 137 18.95 -4.41 -8.74
CA CYS A 137 19.17 -3.40 -7.71
C CYS A 137 20.64 -3.31 -7.27
N LEU A 138 21.37 -4.42 -7.34
CA LEU A 138 22.72 -4.53 -6.78
C LEU A 138 23.82 -4.48 -7.83
N ARG A 139 23.51 -4.72 -9.11
CA ARG A 139 24.50 -4.84 -10.18
C ARG A 139 24.08 -4.01 -11.42
N PRO A 140 24.81 -2.93 -11.74
CA PRO A 140 25.93 -2.34 -10.97
C PRO A 140 25.44 -1.80 -9.61
N GLY A 141 26.37 -1.62 -8.66
CA GLY A 141 26.02 -1.14 -7.32
C GLY A 141 25.31 0.22 -7.38
N PRO A 142 24.39 0.54 -6.45
CA PRO A 142 23.49 1.70 -6.58
C PRO A 142 24.21 3.01 -6.93
N ARG A 143 25.33 3.33 -6.27
CA ARG A 143 26.07 4.57 -6.54
C ARG A 143 26.54 4.74 -7.99
N ASN A 144 26.76 3.63 -8.69
CA ASN A 144 27.27 3.58 -10.07
C ASN A 144 26.19 3.17 -11.08
N ASP A 145 24.95 2.93 -10.64
CA ASP A 145 23.83 2.64 -11.54
C ASP A 145 23.08 3.94 -11.87
N ASN A 146 22.59 4.02 -13.10
CA ASN A 146 21.68 5.08 -13.56
C ASN A 146 20.21 4.72 -13.29
N ILE A 147 19.94 3.51 -12.80
CA ILE A 147 18.61 3.03 -12.45
C ILE A 147 18.40 3.08 -10.94
N ARG A 148 17.22 3.58 -10.52
CA ARG A 148 16.72 3.56 -9.15
C ARG A 148 15.32 2.99 -9.09
N TRP A 149 14.99 2.42 -7.95
CA TRP A 149 13.69 1.81 -7.68
C TRP A 149 13.08 2.42 -6.43
N LEU A 150 11.81 2.78 -6.53
CA LEU A 150 10.97 3.16 -5.41
C LEU A 150 9.75 2.25 -5.42
N LEU A 151 9.67 1.37 -4.43
CA LEU A 151 8.56 0.43 -4.27
C LEU A 151 7.56 1.00 -3.27
N GLY A 152 6.30 1.08 -3.68
CA GLY A 152 5.17 1.42 -2.85
C GLY A 152 4.33 0.19 -2.53
N GLY A 153 3.63 0.23 -1.41
CA GLY A 153 2.66 -0.80 -1.04
C GLY A 153 1.93 -0.43 0.23
N SER A 154 0.66 -0.83 0.32
CA SER A 154 -0.14 -0.64 1.52
C SER A 154 0.09 -1.69 2.61
N VAL A 155 0.83 -2.76 2.30
CA VAL A 155 1.12 -3.90 3.20
C VAL A 155 2.63 -4.02 3.41
N ASN A 156 3.03 -4.48 4.60
CA ASN A 156 4.43 -4.73 4.89
C ASN A 156 4.94 -5.95 4.10
N LEU A 157 5.92 -5.70 3.22
CA LEU A 157 6.54 -6.74 2.38
C LEU A 157 7.17 -7.88 3.20
N SER A 158 7.70 -7.58 4.37
CA SER A 158 8.40 -8.54 5.22
C SER A 158 7.47 -9.62 5.78
N SER A 159 6.21 -9.30 6.09
CA SER A 159 5.26 -10.32 6.58
C SER A 159 4.81 -11.25 5.45
N THR A 160 4.69 -10.74 4.22
CA THR A 160 4.40 -11.55 3.02
C THR A 160 5.54 -12.53 2.72
N LEU A 161 6.79 -12.10 2.85
CA LEU A 161 7.97 -12.92 2.52
C LEU A 161 8.43 -13.85 3.64
N ASP A 162 8.16 -13.51 4.90
CA ASP A 162 8.37 -14.42 6.05
C ASP A 162 7.64 -15.75 5.85
N ALA A 163 6.40 -15.68 5.36
CA ALA A 163 5.60 -16.87 5.06
C ALA A 163 6.19 -17.75 3.94
N LEU A 164 7.04 -17.17 3.08
CA LEU A 164 7.68 -17.87 1.95
C LEU A 164 9.12 -18.29 2.25
N GLY A 165 9.71 -17.86 3.38
CA GLY A 165 11.12 -18.11 3.70
C GLY A 165 12.11 -17.28 2.89
N ASP A 166 11.64 -16.23 2.21
CA ASP A 166 12.39 -15.47 1.20
C ASP A 166 12.78 -14.05 1.66
N ILE A 167 12.76 -13.78 2.98
CA ILE A 167 13.12 -12.46 3.53
C ILE A 167 14.50 -12.01 3.05
N ASP A 168 15.46 -12.92 2.89
CA ASP A 168 16.81 -12.56 2.47
C ASP A 168 16.90 -11.93 1.07
N LEU A 169 15.89 -12.16 0.23
CA LEU A 169 15.82 -11.62 -1.13
C LEU A 169 15.43 -10.13 -1.16
N ILE A 170 15.03 -9.56 -0.03
CA ILE A 170 14.67 -8.14 0.09
C ILE A 170 15.60 -7.32 0.99
N ASN A 171 16.66 -7.93 1.54
CA ASN A 171 17.63 -7.25 2.42
C ASN A 171 18.31 -6.00 1.82
N GLN A 172 18.20 -5.77 0.51
CA GLN A 172 18.71 -4.58 -0.17
C GLN A 172 17.79 -3.36 -0.03
N PHE A 173 16.53 -3.56 0.38
CA PHE A 173 15.60 -2.45 0.52
C PHE A 173 15.92 -1.61 1.72
N HIS A 174 15.78 -0.30 1.52
CA HIS A 174 15.75 0.65 2.61
C HIS A 174 14.29 0.96 2.90
N ASP A 175 13.78 0.40 3.99
CA ASP A 175 12.40 0.64 4.41
C ASP A 175 12.24 2.10 4.86
N SER A 176 11.26 2.78 4.27
CA SER A 176 10.88 4.14 4.64
C SER A 176 9.36 4.16 4.85
N SER A 177 8.93 4.10 6.10
CA SER A 177 7.52 4.23 6.43
C SER A 177 7.06 5.68 6.32
N LEU A 178 5.83 5.89 5.82
CA LEU A 178 5.19 7.19 5.93
C LEU A 178 4.74 7.37 7.39
N PRO A 179 5.26 8.38 8.11
CA PRO A 179 4.90 8.55 9.51
C PRO A 179 3.43 8.94 9.63
N VAL A 180 2.79 8.45 10.69
CA VAL A 180 1.46 8.90 11.09
C VAL A 180 1.51 10.39 11.43
N LEU A 181 0.50 11.15 10.99
CA LEU A 181 0.38 12.56 11.33
C LEU A 181 0.25 12.73 12.85
N THR A 182 1.11 13.56 13.42
CA THR A 182 1.00 13.99 14.82
C THR A 182 -0.21 14.88 15.02
N ARG A 183 -0.72 14.97 16.25
CA ARG A 183 -1.81 15.90 16.59
C ARG A 183 -1.54 17.32 16.09
N ALA A 184 -0.32 17.83 16.29
CA ALA A 184 0.07 19.16 15.83
C ALA A 184 -0.01 19.30 14.30
N GLN A 185 0.43 18.29 13.54
CA GLN A 185 0.33 18.30 12.08
C GLN A 185 -1.13 18.23 11.59
N VAL A 186 -2.00 17.52 12.31
CA VAL A 186 -3.44 17.49 12.01
C VAL A 186 -4.06 18.86 12.25
N GLU A 187 -3.76 19.48 13.39
CA GLU A 187 -4.24 20.83 13.71
C GLU A 187 -3.75 21.86 12.68
N GLU A 188 -2.47 21.81 12.31
CA GLU A 188 -1.89 22.67 11.27
C GLU A 188 -2.59 22.46 9.91
N PHE A 189 -2.79 21.19 9.51
CA PHE A 189 -3.47 20.86 8.26
C PHE A 189 -4.87 21.47 8.20
N VAL A 190 -5.67 21.29 9.25
CA VAL A 190 -7.04 21.83 9.32
C VAL A 190 -7.01 23.35 9.30
N GLN A 191 -6.13 23.97 10.09
CA GLN A 191 -5.98 25.41 10.14
C GLN A 191 -5.65 25.98 8.76
N ARG A 192 -4.68 25.40 8.05
CA ARG A 192 -4.29 25.83 6.70
C ARG A 192 -5.43 25.66 5.70
N MET A 193 -6.06 24.49 5.69
CA MET A 193 -7.16 24.18 4.77
C MET A 193 -8.34 25.17 4.89
N LEU A 194 -8.68 25.57 6.11
CA LEU A 194 -9.75 26.54 6.37
C LEU A 194 -9.30 27.99 6.09
N SER A 195 -8.11 28.37 6.55
CA SER A 195 -7.60 29.75 6.45
C SER A 195 -7.26 30.13 5.00
N GLU A 196 -6.65 29.24 4.21
CA GLU A 196 -6.36 29.47 2.79
C GLU A 196 -7.65 29.69 1.96
N ARG A 197 -8.80 29.22 2.47
CA ARG A 197 -10.13 29.40 1.88
C ARG A 197 -10.93 30.52 2.55
N GLN A 198 -10.31 31.29 3.44
CA GLN A 198 -10.93 32.39 4.19
C GLN A 198 -12.18 31.96 4.97
N VAL A 199 -12.21 30.71 5.44
CA VAL A 199 -13.29 30.22 6.31
C VAL A 199 -13.06 30.73 7.73
N PRO A 200 -14.00 31.47 8.34
CA PRO A 200 -13.93 31.82 9.76
C PRO A 200 -14.18 30.59 10.65
N PHE A 201 -13.33 30.35 11.65
CA PHE A 201 -13.47 29.26 12.62
C PHE A 201 -12.93 29.66 14.00
N GLN A 202 -13.47 29.03 15.05
CA GLN A 202 -12.94 29.16 16.41
C GLN A 202 -11.61 28.42 16.58
N ARG A 203 -10.71 28.94 17.42
CA ARG A 203 -9.37 28.38 17.67
C ARG A 203 -9.38 26.89 18.06
N GLN A 204 -10.45 26.42 18.69
CA GLN A 204 -10.59 25.03 19.16
C GLN A 204 -11.00 24.05 18.05
N VAL A 205 -11.43 24.52 16.87
CA VAL A 205 -11.90 23.65 15.78
C VAL A 205 -10.83 22.66 15.29
N PRO A 206 -9.58 23.06 15.01
CA PRO A 206 -8.52 22.12 14.61
C PRO A 206 -8.26 21.05 15.68
N GLY A 207 -8.20 21.44 16.95
CA GLY A 207 -8.00 20.51 18.06
C GLY A 207 -9.14 19.50 18.21
N ALA A 208 -10.39 19.94 18.00
CA ALA A 208 -11.55 19.06 17.99
C ALA A 208 -11.51 18.05 16.83
N VAL A 209 -11.00 18.45 15.65
CA VAL A 209 -10.82 17.51 14.51
C VAL A 209 -9.78 16.46 14.84
N ALA A 210 -8.64 16.87 15.41
CA ALA A 210 -7.59 15.93 15.81
C ALA A 210 -8.07 14.94 16.88
N GLU A 211 -8.90 15.40 17.81
CA GLU A 211 -9.48 14.57 18.87
C GLU A 211 -10.44 13.50 18.31
N VAL A 212 -11.39 13.87 17.44
CA VAL A 212 -12.37 12.89 16.92
C VAL A 212 -11.77 11.90 15.93
N LEU A 213 -10.72 12.28 15.20
CA LEU A 213 -10.09 11.38 14.23
C LEU A 213 -8.99 10.48 14.84
N GLY A 214 -8.42 10.85 15.99
CA GLY A 214 -7.36 10.08 16.63
C GLY A 214 -6.05 10.12 15.83
N ARG A 215 -5.61 8.99 15.27
CA ARG A 215 -4.47 8.91 14.33
C ARG A 215 -5.03 8.92 12.90
N PRO A 216 -5.25 10.08 12.27
CA PRO A 216 -6.02 10.14 11.04
C PRO A 216 -5.26 9.54 9.85
N VAL A 217 -5.97 8.72 9.09
CA VAL A 217 -5.64 8.48 7.68
C VAL A 217 -5.84 9.81 6.92
N PRO A 218 -4.86 10.29 6.15
CA PRO A 218 -4.94 11.60 5.46
C PRO A 218 -6.21 11.80 4.63
N TYR A 219 -6.74 10.72 4.04
CA TYR A 219 -8.00 10.75 3.31
C TYR A 219 -9.19 11.16 4.20
N PHE A 220 -9.35 10.59 5.40
CA PHE A 220 -10.43 10.96 6.31
C PHE A 220 -10.29 12.41 6.82
N LEU A 221 -9.06 12.89 6.95
CA LEU A 221 -8.78 14.29 7.27
C LEU A 221 -9.24 15.25 6.15
N GLN A 222 -9.07 14.86 4.89
CA GLN A 222 -9.62 15.61 3.75
C GLN A 222 -11.15 15.59 3.74
N MET A 223 -11.77 14.44 4.02
CA MET A 223 -13.22 14.31 4.06
C MET A 223 -13.85 15.23 5.13
N ILE A 224 -13.32 15.23 6.35
CA ILE A 224 -13.89 16.05 7.43
C ILE A 224 -13.71 17.54 7.14
N THR A 225 -12.56 17.96 6.61
CA THR A 225 -12.32 19.36 6.24
C THR A 225 -13.20 19.80 5.07
N GLN A 226 -13.48 18.91 4.11
CA GLN A 226 -14.44 19.18 3.05
C GLN A 226 -15.87 19.31 3.57
N ASN A 227 -16.29 18.47 4.52
CA ASN A 227 -17.61 18.59 5.16
C ASN A 227 -17.75 19.88 5.96
N LEU A 228 -16.72 20.26 6.74
CA LEU A 228 -16.69 21.54 7.45
C LEU A 228 -16.78 22.72 6.49
N TYR A 229 -16.07 22.68 5.37
CA TYR A 229 -16.16 23.71 4.33
C TYR A 229 -17.57 23.81 3.73
N ARG A 230 -18.20 22.67 3.40
CA ARG A 230 -19.58 22.63 2.88
C ARG A 230 -20.58 23.15 3.89
N LEU A 231 -20.43 22.79 5.17
CA LEU A 231 -21.25 23.27 6.27
C LEU A 231 -21.14 24.80 6.39
N TRP A 232 -19.93 25.34 6.45
CA TRP A 232 -19.71 26.79 6.44
C TRP A 232 -20.37 27.46 5.23
N LYS A 233 -20.19 26.90 4.03
CA LYS A 233 -20.76 27.46 2.80
C LYS A 233 -22.29 27.52 2.84
N ARG A 234 -22.94 26.58 3.53
CA ARG A 234 -24.40 26.52 3.71
C ARG A 234 -24.88 27.48 4.81
N GLU A 235 -24.29 27.41 5.99
CA GLU A 235 -24.77 28.12 7.18
C GLU A 235 -24.30 29.59 7.22
N LYS A 236 -23.26 29.95 6.47
CA LYS A 236 -22.69 31.31 6.39
C LYS A 236 -22.27 31.91 7.74
N ARG A 237 -21.97 31.06 8.73
CA ARG A 237 -21.43 31.45 10.05
C ARG A 237 -20.08 30.79 10.33
N GLY A 238 -19.32 31.37 11.26
CA GLY A 238 -18.07 30.79 11.71
C GLY A 238 -18.24 29.37 12.27
N LEU A 239 -17.25 28.51 12.00
CA LEU A 239 -17.23 27.13 12.49
C LEU A 239 -16.87 27.08 13.98
N VAL A 240 -17.54 26.20 14.72
CA VAL A 240 -17.34 25.95 16.15
C VAL A 240 -17.07 24.45 16.41
N PRO A 241 -16.52 24.04 17.57
CA PRO A 241 -16.23 22.64 17.84
C PRO A 241 -17.42 21.68 17.72
N ALA A 242 -18.65 22.17 17.97
CA ALA A 242 -19.86 21.37 17.78
C ALA A 242 -20.06 20.95 16.31
N ASP A 243 -19.64 21.79 15.35
CA ASP A 243 -19.73 21.51 13.92
C ASP A 243 -18.81 20.35 13.51
N VAL A 244 -17.69 20.18 14.21
CA VAL A 244 -16.78 19.05 14.00
C VAL A 244 -17.45 17.74 14.39
N ARG A 245 -18.10 17.69 15.56
CA ARG A 245 -18.83 16.50 16.01
C ARG A 245 -19.98 16.14 15.08
N ALA A 246 -20.74 17.15 14.63
CA ALA A 246 -21.80 16.93 13.65
C ALA A 246 -21.23 16.39 12.33
N SER A 247 -20.19 17.03 11.79
CA SER A 247 -19.53 16.59 10.55
C SER A 247 -18.92 15.19 10.65
N PHE A 248 -18.38 14.82 11.80
CA PHE A 248 -17.85 13.49 12.07
C PHE A 248 -18.96 12.44 12.11
N ASN A 249 -20.06 12.69 12.83
CA ASN A 249 -21.20 11.78 12.90
C ASN A 249 -21.83 11.57 11.52
N ASP A 250 -21.91 12.63 10.72
CA ASP A 250 -22.37 12.56 9.34
C ASP A 250 -21.44 11.70 8.48
N LEU A 251 -20.13 11.82 8.66
CA LEU A 251 -19.17 10.97 7.94
C LEU A 251 -19.38 9.49 8.23
N VAL A 252 -19.57 9.10 9.50
CA VAL A 252 -19.76 7.69 9.91
C VAL A 252 -20.89 7.01 9.11
N VAL A 253 -21.94 7.75 8.76
CA VAL A 253 -23.12 7.21 8.06
C VAL A 253 -23.16 7.51 6.56
N SER A 254 -22.35 8.46 6.10
CA SER A 254 -22.33 8.91 4.71
C SER A 254 -21.96 7.79 3.73
N SER A 255 -22.60 7.76 2.56
CA SER A 255 -22.23 6.82 1.49
C SER A 255 -20.77 6.98 1.06
N ALA A 256 -20.29 8.23 0.97
CA ALA A 256 -18.91 8.52 0.58
C ALA A 256 -17.86 7.91 1.52
N ALA A 257 -18.11 7.91 2.84
CA ALA A 257 -17.20 7.24 3.77
C ALA A 257 -17.44 5.73 3.80
N ARG A 258 -18.70 5.30 3.65
CA ARG A 258 -19.10 3.90 3.72
C ARG A 258 -18.32 3.04 2.73
N ASP A 259 -18.19 3.45 1.47
CA ASP A 259 -17.47 2.64 0.47
C ASP A 259 -16.01 2.41 0.91
N LYS A 260 -15.37 3.47 1.43
CA LYS A 260 -13.97 3.39 1.90
C LYS A 260 -13.81 2.59 3.19
N LEU A 261 -14.73 2.75 4.13
CA LEU A 261 -14.73 1.99 5.39
C LEU A 261 -15.09 0.52 5.14
N GLN A 262 -15.99 0.24 4.21
CA GLN A 262 -16.35 -1.11 3.78
C GLN A 262 -15.14 -1.84 3.19
N HIS A 263 -14.28 -1.15 2.45
CA HIS A 263 -13.03 -1.75 1.98
C HIS A 263 -12.15 -2.26 3.12
N PHE A 264 -12.07 -1.57 4.27
CA PHE A 264 -11.36 -2.10 5.44
C PHE A 264 -11.97 -3.42 5.89
N TYR A 265 -13.29 -3.49 6.07
CA TYR A 265 -13.92 -4.76 6.45
C TYR A 265 -13.67 -5.89 5.43
N SER A 266 -13.90 -5.64 4.13
CA SER A 266 -13.75 -6.67 3.09
C SER A 266 -12.30 -7.12 2.88
N ARG A 267 -11.31 -6.26 3.16
CA ARG A 267 -9.89 -6.61 3.07
C ARG A 267 -9.49 -7.73 4.03
N ILE A 268 -10.08 -7.79 5.22
CA ILE A 268 -9.80 -8.88 6.17
C ILE A 268 -10.13 -10.23 5.54
N GLN A 269 -11.27 -10.33 4.83
CA GLN A 269 -11.63 -11.55 4.12
C GLN A 269 -10.66 -11.89 2.98
N ALA A 270 -10.16 -10.89 2.26
CA ALA A 270 -9.25 -11.08 1.12
C ALA A 270 -7.83 -11.51 1.53
N TYR A 271 -7.31 -10.96 2.62
CA TYR A 271 -5.90 -11.10 3.00
C TYR A 271 -5.65 -12.01 4.22
N TYR A 272 -6.63 -12.20 5.10
CA TYR A 272 -6.46 -12.99 6.32
C TYR A 272 -7.01 -14.40 6.09
N THR A 273 -6.27 -15.40 6.55
CA THR A 273 -6.69 -16.81 6.52
C THR A 273 -7.25 -17.23 7.89
N GLU A 274 -8.07 -18.27 7.93
CA GLU A 274 -8.48 -18.85 9.21
C GLU A 274 -7.27 -19.44 9.95
N PRO A 275 -7.24 -19.37 11.30
CA PRO A 275 -8.24 -18.77 12.18
C PRO A 275 -8.10 -17.26 12.41
N ARG A 276 -7.03 -16.63 11.87
CA ARG A 276 -6.73 -15.21 12.09
C ARG A 276 -7.84 -14.31 11.57
N ARG A 277 -8.51 -14.69 10.48
CA ARG A 277 -9.66 -13.95 9.93
C ARG A 277 -10.79 -13.81 10.93
N SER A 278 -11.30 -14.92 11.47
CA SER A 278 -12.37 -14.88 12.48
C SER A 278 -11.95 -14.11 13.72
N ALA A 279 -10.71 -14.31 14.17
CA ALA A 279 -10.17 -13.59 15.30
C ALA A 279 -10.02 -12.08 15.04
N ALA A 280 -9.63 -11.66 13.84
CA ALA A 280 -9.54 -10.24 13.48
C ALA A 280 -10.89 -9.53 13.66
N TYR A 281 -11.98 -10.11 13.12
CA TYR A 281 -13.31 -9.55 13.29
C TYR A 281 -13.74 -9.46 14.76
N ASP A 282 -13.50 -10.52 15.55
CA ASP A 282 -13.84 -10.54 16.97
C ASP A 282 -13.07 -9.49 17.79
N LEU A 283 -11.76 -9.36 17.56
CA LEU A 283 -10.93 -8.38 18.26
C LEU A 283 -11.34 -6.95 17.90
N LEU A 284 -11.62 -6.68 16.62
CA LEU A 284 -12.02 -5.36 16.15
C LEU A 284 -13.42 -4.97 16.67
N ALA A 285 -14.37 -5.91 16.71
CA ALA A 285 -15.67 -5.68 17.34
C ALA A 285 -15.51 -5.29 18.81
N ALA A 286 -14.72 -6.05 19.58
CA ALA A 286 -14.47 -5.79 20.99
C ALA A 286 -13.75 -4.45 21.24
N LEU A 287 -12.77 -4.10 20.41
CA LEU A 287 -12.07 -2.82 20.48
C LEU A 287 -13.00 -1.65 20.17
N SER A 288 -13.93 -1.82 19.22
CA SER A 288 -14.83 -0.74 18.81
C SER A 288 -15.80 -0.32 19.92
N LEU A 289 -16.17 -1.26 20.79
CA LEU A 289 -17.01 -1.04 21.97
C LEU A 289 -16.23 -0.48 23.17
N SER A 290 -14.90 -0.58 23.18
CA SER A 290 -14.09 -0.12 24.30
C SER A 290 -13.76 1.37 24.16
N PRO A 291 -14.18 2.27 25.09
CA PRO A 291 -13.87 3.69 24.99
C PRO A 291 -12.36 3.97 25.12
N ASN A 292 -11.64 3.12 25.86
CA ASN A 292 -10.23 3.33 26.21
C ASN A 292 -9.30 2.25 25.65
N GLY A 293 -9.74 1.51 24.63
CA GLY A 293 -9.01 0.35 24.11
C GLY A 293 -8.95 -0.84 25.08
N LEU A 294 -8.30 -1.92 24.67
CA LEU A 294 -8.19 -3.17 25.44
C LEU A 294 -6.71 -3.52 25.72
N PRO A 295 -6.38 -4.04 26.91
CA PRO A 295 -5.02 -4.54 27.17
C PRO A 295 -4.73 -5.79 26.34
N ARG A 296 -3.45 -6.00 26.00
CA ARG A 296 -2.98 -7.17 25.23
C ARG A 296 -3.49 -8.50 25.81
N THR A 297 -3.52 -8.61 27.13
CA THR A 297 -4.01 -9.82 27.83
C THR A 297 -5.48 -10.13 27.55
N ARG A 298 -6.33 -9.11 27.39
CA ARG A 298 -7.75 -9.30 27.02
C ARG A 298 -7.89 -9.69 25.55
N LEU A 299 -7.10 -9.10 24.66
CA LEU A 299 -7.09 -9.49 23.25
C LEU A 299 -6.62 -10.94 23.09
N TRP A 300 -5.61 -11.36 23.84
CA TRP A 300 -5.16 -12.75 23.88
C TRP A 300 -6.26 -13.71 24.32
N GLN A 301 -6.98 -13.40 25.41
CA GLN A 301 -8.09 -14.24 25.89
C GLN A 301 -9.20 -14.41 24.84
N ARG A 302 -9.52 -13.34 24.11
CA ARG A 302 -10.51 -13.39 23.03
C ARG A 302 -10.01 -14.22 21.84
N PHE A 303 -8.75 -14.03 21.46
CA PHE A 303 -8.11 -14.86 20.44
C PHE A 303 -8.16 -16.35 20.80
N GLU A 304 -7.83 -16.73 22.04
CA GLU A 304 -7.94 -18.12 22.49
C GLU A 304 -9.37 -18.64 22.46
N ALA A 305 -10.37 -17.82 22.82
CA ALA A 305 -11.77 -18.21 22.72
C ALA A 305 -12.19 -18.53 21.27
N VAL A 306 -11.72 -17.75 20.30
CA VAL A 306 -11.95 -18.01 18.86
C VAL A 306 -11.29 -19.32 18.42
N LEU A 307 -10.03 -19.57 18.84
CA LEU A 307 -9.35 -20.84 18.53
C LEU A 307 -10.08 -22.04 19.11
N ASN A 308 -10.51 -21.95 20.38
CA ASN A 308 -11.24 -23.01 21.06
C ASN A 308 -12.59 -23.30 20.39
N ALA A 309 -13.33 -22.26 19.99
CA ALA A 309 -14.58 -22.40 19.25
C ALA A 309 -14.37 -23.04 17.87
N GLY A 310 -13.23 -22.76 17.24
CA GLY A 310 -12.81 -23.39 15.97
C GLY A 310 -12.22 -24.79 16.11
N GLY A 311 -12.12 -25.34 17.33
CA GLY A 311 -11.53 -26.67 17.56
C GLY A 311 -10.02 -26.75 17.34
N ILE A 312 -9.31 -25.62 17.39
CA ILE A 312 -7.86 -25.56 17.12
C ILE A 312 -7.09 -25.85 18.40
N ALA A 313 -6.43 -27.00 18.44
CA ALA A 313 -5.70 -27.52 19.60
C ALA A 313 -4.17 -27.40 19.49
N ASP A 314 -3.68 -26.47 18.66
CA ASP A 314 -2.24 -26.24 18.47
C ASP A 314 -1.52 -25.96 19.80
N PRO A 315 -0.23 -26.30 19.94
CA PRO A 315 0.56 -25.95 21.13
C PRO A 315 0.57 -24.45 21.44
N GLU A 316 0.71 -24.08 22.72
CA GLU A 316 0.64 -22.68 23.15
C GLU A 316 1.61 -21.76 22.40
N HIS A 317 2.84 -22.22 22.11
CA HIS A 317 3.82 -21.42 21.38
C HIS A 317 3.34 -21.07 19.96
N SER A 318 2.72 -22.02 19.24
CA SER A 318 2.14 -21.79 17.91
C SER A 318 0.97 -20.82 17.98
N ARG A 319 0.08 -20.97 18.97
CA ARG A 319 -1.04 -20.04 19.19
C ARG A 319 -0.53 -18.61 19.48
N ARG A 320 0.52 -18.48 20.30
CA ARG A 320 1.16 -17.17 20.58
C ARG A 320 1.77 -16.55 19.33
N GLN A 321 2.43 -17.33 18.47
CA GLN A 321 2.94 -16.84 17.19
C GLN A 321 1.82 -16.35 16.28
N LEU A 322 0.72 -17.11 16.15
CA LEU A 322 -0.45 -16.70 15.38
C LEU A 322 -1.06 -15.39 15.90
N PHE A 323 -1.19 -15.23 17.21
CA PHE A 323 -1.70 -14.00 17.83
C PHE A 323 -0.77 -12.81 17.59
N ASN A 324 0.54 -13.00 17.78
CA ASN A 324 1.52 -11.94 17.55
C ASN A 324 1.49 -11.46 16.09
N ARG A 325 1.41 -12.41 15.15
CA ARG A 325 1.28 -12.12 13.72
C ARG A 325 -0.03 -11.38 13.41
N LEU A 326 -1.15 -11.83 13.97
CA LEU A 326 -2.44 -11.14 13.82
C LEU A 326 -2.38 -9.69 14.31
N LEU A 327 -1.84 -9.43 15.50
CA LEU A 327 -1.73 -8.06 16.00
C LEU A 327 -0.83 -7.20 15.11
N GLN A 328 0.29 -7.75 14.66
CA GLN A 328 1.20 -7.06 13.76
C GLN A 328 0.54 -6.73 12.42
N ASP A 329 -0.23 -7.67 11.85
CA ASP A 329 -0.99 -7.44 10.61
C ASP A 329 -2.04 -6.34 10.82
N LEU A 330 -2.81 -6.39 11.91
CA LEU A 330 -3.82 -5.37 12.22
C LEU A 330 -3.22 -3.97 12.45
N GLU A 331 -2.02 -3.89 13.04
CA GLU A 331 -1.29 -2.63 13.19
C GLU A 331 -0.75 -2.11 11.86
N ASN A 332 -0.15 -2.98 11.05
CA ASN A 332 0.39 -2.65 9.74
C ASN A 332 -0.70 -2.20 8.76
N ASP A 333 -1.88 -2.81 8.82
CA ASP A 333 -3.04 -2.47 7.99
C ASP A 333 -3.85 -1.29 8.55
N PHE A 334 -3.31 -0.58 9.55
CA PHE A 334 -3.88 0.62 10.16
C PHE A 334 -5.25 0.44 10.85
N TYR A 335 -5.62 -0.79 11.23
CA TYR A 335 -6.83 -1.00 12.04
C TYR A 335 -6.60 -0.53 13.47
N ILE A 336 -5.52 -1.01 14.09
CA ILE A 336 -5.25 -0.81 15.51
C ILE A 336 -3.90 -0.13 15.72
N ALA A 337 -3.70 0.37 16.93
CA ALA A 337 -2.46 0.93 17.40
C ALA A 337 -2.30 0.67 18.89
N GLU A 338 -1.07 0.40 19.31
CA GLU A 338 -0.71 0.54 20.72
C GLU A 338 -0.92 1.99 21.19
N ILE A 339 -1.74 2.16 22.23
CA ILE A 339 -1.94 3.43 22.95
C ILE A 339 -1.12 3.40 24.23
N ALA A 340 -0.36 4.47 24.48
CA ALA A 340 0.62 4.52 25.56
C ALA A 340 -0.02 4.14 26.91
N ALA A 341 0.50 3.09 27.53
CA ALA A 341 0.22 2.76 28.91
C ALA A 341 1.26 3.43 29.81
N GLU A 342 0.82 4.04 30.91
CA GLU A 342 1.71 4.56 31.98
C GLU A 342 2.62 3.46 32.57
N ARG A 343 2.35 2.19 32.27
CA ARG A 343 3.14 1.03 32.68
C ARG A 343 3.49 0.16 31.47
N LYS A 344 4.78 0.11 31.12
CA LYS A 344 5.37 -0.69 30.03
C LYS A 344 5.07 -2.20 30.06
N GLN A 345 4.45 -2.73 31.12
CA GLN A 345 4.28 -4.16 31.33
C GLN A 345 3.00 -4.75 30.69
N ASN A 346 2.02 -3.93 30.30
CA ASN A 346 0.84 -4.42 29.58
C ASN A 346 0.30 -3.35 28.62
N PRO A 347 0.75 -3.35 27.35
CA PRO A 347 0.31 -2.37 26.37
C PRO A 347 -1.20 -2.49 26.12
N ARG A 348 -1.84 -1.35 25.87
CA ARG A 348 -3.24 -1.28 25.46
C ARG A 348 -3.30 -0.97 23.99
N TYR A 349 -4.29 -1.52 23.30
CA TYR A 349 -4.54 -1.29 21.90
C TYR A 349 -5.91 -0.65 21.73
N ASP A 350 -6.02 0.25 20.77
CA ASP A 350 -7.28 0.81 20.30
C ASP A 350 -7.24 0.94 18.78
N PHE A 351 -8.35 1.28 18.15
CA PHE A 351 -8.37 1.64 16.74
C PHE A 351 -7.42 2.81 16.45
N ALA A 352 -6.66 2.72 15.37
CA ALA A 352 -5.82 3.83 14.93
C ALA A 352 -6.69 5.03 14.50
N SER A 353 -7.78 4.77 13.78
CA SER A 353 -8.71 5.79 13.28
C SER A 353 -9.99 5.84 14.09
N GLY A 354 -10.30 7.01 14.65
CA GLY A 354 -11.57 7.24 15.37
C GLY A 354 -12.80 7.06 14.47
N LEU A 355 -12.68 7.40 13.18
CA LEU A 355 -13.76 7.20 12.20
C LEU A 355 -14.00 5.69 11.96
N LEU A 356 -12.92 4.92 11.82
CA LEU A 356 -13.02 3.47 11.61
C LEU A 356 -13.63 2.79 12.85
N LYS A 357 -13.22 3.21 14.05
CA LYS A 357 -13.81 2.76 15.32
C LYS A 357 -15.31 3.00 15.39
N ALA A 358 -15.73 4.24 15.14
CA ALA A 358 -17.14 4.64 15.23
C ALA A 358 -18.01 3.92 14.20
N TRP A 359 -17.48 3.73 12.98
CA TRP A 359 -18.15 2.96 11.95
C TRP A 359 -18.26 1.47 12.32
N TRP A 360 -17.17 0.87 12.80
CA TRP A 360 -17.16 -0.53 13.23
C TRP A 360 -18.18 -0.78 14.34
N CYS A 361 -18.18 0.10 15.36
CA CYS A 361 -19.13 0.06 16.47
C CYS A 361 -20.59 0.15 16.00
N LYS A 362 -20.86 0.87 14.91
CA LYS A 362 -22.22 1.07 14.40
C LYS A 362 -22.74 -0.11 13.58
N TYR A 363 -21.86 -0.77 12.81
CA TYR A 363 -22.28 -1.72 11.77
C TYR A 363 -21.89 -3.18 12.04
N TYR A 364 -20.93 -3.44 12.93
CA TYR A 364 -20.36 -4.79 13.13
C TYR A 364 -20.15 -5.20 14.59
N ALA A 365 -20.48 -4.33 15.54
CA ALA A 365 -20.28 -4.59 16.96
C ALA A 365 -21.55 -5.03 17.68
#